data_AF-A0A6J4J1F7-F1
#
_entry.id   AF-A0A6J4J1F7-F1
#
_cell.length_a   1.000
_cell.length_b   1.000
_cell.length_c   1.000
_cell.angle_alpha   90.00
_cell.angle_beta   90.00
_cell.angle_gamma   90.00
#
_symmetry.space_group_name_H-M   'P 1'
#
loop_
_entity.id
_entity.type
_entity.pdbx_description
1 polymer ?
#
loop_
_entity_poly.entity_id
_entity_poly.type
_entity_poly.pdbx_seq_one_letter_code
_entity_poly.pdbx_strand_id
1 'polypeptide(L)'
;MAAFPNIGCYVGVPVVLLDGTFLGTLCAVDPEPQHITQPQVDILAVLSRIVATSFDRDRELRQRDRAERQLRQQLQYTKAITSSLRSGLYVVDRRGHLTYMNPAAESALGWSEAELMGTDMHE
;
A
#
# COMPACT_ATOMS: atom_id res chain seq x y z
N MET A 1 -6.64 -23.51 23.38
CA MET A 1 -7.43 -24.64 22.87
C MET A 1 -8.87 -24.41 23.33
N ALA A 2 -9.64 -23.64 22.55
CA ALA A 2 -11.05 -23.42 22.86
C ALA A 2 -11.82 -24.67 22.41
N ALA A 3 -12.17 -25.55 23.35
CA ALA A 3 -13.12 -26.61 23.08
C ALA A 3 -14.48 -25.95 22.91
N PHE A 4 -15.08 -26.06 21.72
CA PHE A 4 -16.48 -25.69 21.49
C PHE A 4 -17.33 -26.84 22.03
N PRO A 5 -17.90 -26.76 23.25
CA PRO A 5 -18.70 -27.84 23.79
C PRO A 5 -20.04 -27.80 23.04
N ASN A 6 -20.44 -28.93 22.45
CA ASN A 6 -21.65 -29.12 21.63
C ASN A 6 -21.58 -28.56 20.20
N ILE A 7 -20.93 -29.29 19.30
CA ILE A 7 -21.07 -29.13 17.84
C ILE A 7 -22.04 -30.20 17.35
N GLY A 8 -23.24 -29.81 16.92
CA GLY A 8 -24.22 -30.70 16.29
C GLY A 8 -24.04 -30.80 14.78
N CYS A 9 -23.52 -29.74 14.14
CA CYS A 9 -23.21 -29.67 12.73
C CYS A 9 -22.04 -28.72 12.46
N TYR A 10 -21.20 -29.06 11.48
CA TYR A 10 -20.03 -28.26 11.09
C TYR A 10 -19.77 -28.40 9.59
N VAL A 11 -19.55 -27.27 8.92
CA VAL A 11 -19.03 -27.21 7.55
C VAL A 11 -17.92 -26.18 7.46
N GLY A 12 -16.83 -26.53 6.79
CA GLY A 12 -15.72 -25.65 6.53
C GLY A 12 -15.36 -25.66 5.05
N VAL A 13 -15.01 -24.49 4.51
CA VAL A 13 -14.41 -24.36 3.18
C VAL A 13 -13.07 -23.62 3.30
N PRO A 14 -12.08 -23.96 2.46
CA PRO A 14 -10.78 -23.29 2.51
C PRO A 14 -10.90 -21.85 2.00
N VAL A 15 -10.21 -20.94 2.67
CA VAL A 15 -9.93 -19.57 2.23
C VAL A 15 -8.53 -19.57 1.65
N VAL A 16 -8.44 -19.46 0.32
CA VAL A 16 -7.18 -19.47 -0.43
C VAL A 16 -7.05 -18.13 -1.14
N LEU A 17 -5.91 -17.45 -0.92
CA LEU A 17 -5.59 -16.17 -1.55
C LEU A 17 -5.31 -16.35 -3.05
N LEU A 18 -5.26 -15.24 -3.78
CA LEU A 18 -5.03 -15.25 -5.23
C LEU A 18 -3.66 -15.84 -5.62
N ASP A 19 -2.67 -15.77 -4.74
CA ASP A 19 -1.34 -16.35 -4.93
C ASP A 19 -1.27 -17.85 -4.61
N GLY A 20 -2.39 -18.47 -4.24
CA GLY A 20 -2.47 -19.88 -3.84
C GLY A 20 -2.16 -20.13 -2.35
N THR A 21 -1.82 -19.10 -1.58
CA THR A 21 -1.59 -19.23 -0.14
C THR A 21 -2.87 -19.62 0.59
N PHE A 22 -2.81 -20.68 1.40
CA PHE A 22 -3.88 -21.06 2.30
C PHE A 22 -3.91 -20.14 3.52
N LEU A 23 -4.96 -19.33 3.64
CA LEU A 23 -5.14 -18.42 4.77
C LEU A 23 -5.76 -19.11 5.98
N GLY A 24 -6.66 -20.08 5.74
CA GLY A 24 -7.40 -20.79 6.77
C GLY A 24 -8.72 -21.35 6.23
N THR A 25 -9.68 -21.57 7.12
CA THR A 25 -11.01 -22.07 6.76
C THR A 25 -12.10 -21.09 7.18
N LEU A 26 -13.07 -20.87 6.31
CA LEU A 26 -14.34 -20.24 6.69
C LEU A 26 -15.28 -21.36 7.13
N CYS A 27 -15.72 -21.29 8.38
CA CYS A 27 -16.51 -22.33 9.01
C CYS A 27 -17.89 -21.81 9.39
N ALA A 28 -18.92 -22.64 9.19
CA ALA A 28 -20.21 -22.50 9.84
C ALA A 28 -20.38 -23.65 10.84
N VAL A 29 -20.87 -23.32 12.04
CA VAL A 29 -21.03 -24.26 13.15
C VAL A 29 -22.42 -24.07 13.73
N ASP A 30 -23.12 -25.17 13.97
CA ASP A 30 -24.43 -25.19 14.61
C ASP A 30 -24.39 -26.18 15.80
N PRO A 31 -24.87 -25.81 17.00
CA PRO A 31 -24.93 -26.72 18.14
C PRO A 31 -25.98 -27.83 17.97
N GLU A 32 -26.98 -27.63 17.11
CA GLU A 32 -28.00 -28.63 16.82
C GLU A 32 -27.64 -29.46 15.58
N PRO A 33 -28.05 -30.75 15.51
CA PRO A 33 -27.87 -31.55 14.30
C PRO A 33 -28.67 -30.95 13.14
N GLN A 34 -27.96 -30.51 12.10
CA GLN A 34 -28.54 -29.95 10.87
C GLN A 34 -28.07 -30.77 9.66
N HIS A 35 -28.90 -30.88 8.62
CA HIS A 35 -28.50 -31.46 7.34
C HIS A 35 -27.92 -30.38 6.43
N ILE A 36 -26.61 -30.45 6.18
CA ILE A 36 -25.94 -29.55 5.23
C ILE A 36 -26.35 -29.92 3.80
N THR A 37 -26.82 -28.93 3.07
CA THR A 37 -27.20 -29.04 1.66
C THR A 37 -26.11 -28.46 0.76
N GLN A 38 -26.01 -28.94 -0.48
CA GLN A 38 -25.02 -28.43 -1.44
C GLN A 38 -25.11 -26.89 -1.66
N PRO A 39 -26.31 -26.27 -1.78
CA PRO A 39 -26.41 -24.82 -1.88
C PRO A 39 -25.80 -24.06 -0.70
N GLN A 40 -25.85 -24.60 0.53
CA GLN A 40 -25.21 -23.98 1.69
C GLN A 40 -23.68 -24.03 1.57
N VAL A 41 -23.12 -25.14 1.08
CA VAL A 41 -21.68 -25.26 0.81
C VAL A 41 -21.25 -24.29 -0.29
N ASP A 42 -22.04 -24.15 -1.35
CA ASP A 42 -21.75 -23.26 -2.47
C ASP A 42 -21.74 -21.79 -2.03
N ILE A 43 -22.72 -21.38 -1.20
CA ILE A 43 -22.74 -20.03 -0.61
C ILE A 43 -21.49 -19.82 0.26
N LEU A 44 -21.13 -20.78 1.10
CA LEU A 44 -19.94 -20.65 1.95
C LEU A 44 -18.66 -20.55 1.10
N ALA A 45 -18.57 -21.28 -0.01
CA ALA A 45 -17.46 -21.19 -0.95
C ALA A 45 -17.38 -19.83 -1.66
N VAL A 46 -18.53 -19.22 -2.01
CA VAL A 46 -18.58 -17.85 -2.52
C VAL A 46 -18.11 -16.85 -1.47
N LEU A 47 -18.60 -16.96 -0.23
CA LEU A 47 -18.16 -16.11 0.88
C LEU A 47 -16.66 -16.24 1.14
N SER A 48 -16.12 -17.46 1.11
CA SER A 48 -14.68 -17.70 1.26
C SER A 48 -13.86 -16.96 0.20
N ARG A 49 -14.30 -16.99 -1.05
CA ARG A 49 -13.64 -16.27 -2.16
C ARG A 49 -13.70 -14.75 -1.99
N ILE A 50 -14.81 -14.23 -1.46
CA ILE A 50 -14.95 -12.81 -1.12
C ILE A 50 -13.98 -12.42 -0.02
N VAL A 51 -13.86 -13.24 1.04
CA VAL A 51 -12.91 -13.02 2.13
C VAL A 51 -11.48 -13.01 1.61
N ALA A 52 -11.09 -14.00 0.79
CA ALA A 52 -9.76 -14.04 0.17
C ALA A 52 -9.46 -12.78 -0.63
N THR A 53 -10.37 -12.39 -1.54
CA THR A 53 -10.21 -11.20 -2.38
C THR A 53 -10.10 -9.91 -1.55
N SER A 54 -10.87 -9.81 -0.46
CA SER A 54 -10.85 -8.65 0.43
C SER A 54 -9.53 -8.58 1.20
N PHE A 55 -9.04 -9.73 1.67
CA PHE A 55 -7.76 -9.81 2.36
C PHE A 55 -6.58 -9.41 1.47
N ASP A 56 -6.57 -9.88 0.21
CA ASP A 56 -5.54 -9.51 -0.76
C ASP A 56 -5.56 -8.00 -1.05
N ARG A 57 -6.75 -7.42 -1.25
CA ARG A 57 -6.92 -5.97 -1.43
C ARG A 57 -6.39 -5.19 -0.23
N ASP A 58 -6.74 -5.59 0.98
CA ASP A 58 -6.29 -4.91 2.20
C ASP A 58 -4.78 -5.02 2.40
N ARG A 59 -4.18 -6.13 1.98
CA ARG A 59 -2.72 -6.31 1.99
C ARG A 59 -2.06 -5.36 0.99
N GLU A 60 -2.58 -5.27 -0.23
CA GLU A 60 -2.06 -4.38 -1.28
C GLU A 60 -2.16 -2.90 -0.87
N LEU A 61 -3.32 -2.47 -0.35
CA LEU A 61 -3.51 -1.10 0.13
C LEU A 61 -2.53 -0.76 1.25
N ARG A 62 -2.35 -1.64 2.24
CA ARG A 62 -1.38 -1.45 3.32
C ARG A 62 0.05 -1.37 2.80
N GLN A 63 0.41 -2.14 1.79
CA GLN A 63 1.73 -2.09 1.17
C GLN A 63 1.93 -0.76 0.43
N ARG A 64 0.94 -0.32 -0.35
CA ARG A 64 0.97 0.97 -1.05
C ARG A 64 1.13 2.14 -0.08
N ASP A 65 0.34 2.17 0.99
CA ASP A 65 0.40 3.22 2.00
C ASP A 65 1.77 3.28 2.70
N ARG A 66 2.38 2.12 2.98
CA ARG A 66 3.74 2.06 3.55
C ARG A 66 4.77 2.62 2.57
N ALA A 67 4.72 2.22 1.31
CA ALA A 67 5.64 2.71 0.28
C ALA A 67 5.50 4.22 0.08
N GLU A 68 4.27 4.74 0.06
CA GLU A 68 4.02 6.18 -0.06
C GLU A 68 4.55 6.96 1.14
N ARG A 69 4.36 6.45 2.36
CA ARG A 69 4.92 7.08 3.57
C ARG A 69 6.45 7.09 3.55
N GLN A 70 7.08 5.99 3.14
CA GLN A 70 8.54 5.92 3.01
C GLN A 70 9.05 6.92 1.97
N LEU A 71 8.42 7.00 0.80
CA LEU A 71 8.78 7.96 -0.24
C LEU A 71 8.64 9.41 0.27
N ARG A 72 7.53 9.74 0.93
CA ARG A 72 7.32 11.08 1.51
C ARG A 72 8.39 11.42 2.56
N GLN A 73 8.74 10.47 3.43
CA GLN A 73 9.81 10.67 4.41
C GLN A 73 11.18 10.90 3.75
N GLN A 74 11.50 10.14 2.71
CA GLN A 74 12.74 10.33 1.94
C GLN A 74 12.78 11.70 1.26
N LEU A 75 11.70 12.11 0.59
CA LEU A 75 11.61 13.43 -0.04
C LEU A 75 11.76 14.56 0.99
N GLN A 76 11.09 14.44 2.14
CA GLN A 76 11.22 15.41 3.23
C GLN A 76 12.65 15.45 3.79
N TYR A 77 13.30 14.31 3.95
CA TYR A 77 14.67 14.23 4.44
C TYR A 77 15.67 14.83 3.45
N THR A 78 15.57 14.48 2.16
CA THR A 78 16.37 15.09 1.10
C THR A 78 16.17 16.60 1.06
N LYS A 79 14.93 17.09 1.10
CA LYS A 79 14.63 18.52 1.15
C LYS A 79 15.22 19.19 2.38
N ALA A 80 15.10 18.58 3.57
CA ALA A 80 15.67 19.12 4.79
C ALA A 80 17.19 19.25 4.72
N ILE A 81 17.88 18.24 4.18
CA ILE A 81 19.33 18.28 3.97
C ILE A 81 19.69 19.41 3.00
N THR A 82 19.14 19.40 1.78
CA THR A 82 19.51 20.36 0.74
C THR A 82 19.15 21.79 1.10
N SER A 83 18.03 22.00 1.80
CA SER A 83 17.63 23.32 2.33
C SER A 83 18.55 23.83 3.44
N SER A 84 19.25 22.95 4.16
CA SER A 84 20.21 23.33 5.21
C SER A 84 21.61 23.65 4.66
N LEU A 85 21.90 23.29 3.41
CA LEU A 85 23.18 23.58 2.78
C LEU A 85 23.35 25.09 2.57
N ARG A 86 24.54 25.61 2.88
CA ARG A 86 24.92 27.00 2.56
C ARG A 86 25.37 27.17 1.12
N SER A 87 25.77 26.09 0.46
CA SER A 87 26.10 26.08 -0.95
C SER A 87 24.83 26.01 -1.80
N GLY A 88 24.80 26.80 -2.86
CA GLY A 88 23.75 26.71 -3.87
C GLY A 88 23.77 25.34 -4.55
N LEU A 89 22.62 24.71 -4.63
CA LEU A 89 22.39 23.45 -5.34
C LEU A 89 21.16 23.60 -6.22
N TYR A 90 21.32 23.24 -7.49
CA TYR A 90 20.22 23.03 -8.41
C TYR A 90 20.45 21.74 -9.20
N VAL A 91 19.37 21.16 -9.70
CA VAL A 91 19.40 19.92 -10.49
C VAL A 91 18.67 20.17 -11.81
N VAL A 92 19.24 19.70 -12.91
CA VAL A 92 18.65 19.77 -14.24
C VAL A 92 18.33 18.38 -14.80
N ASP A 93 17.38 18.31 -15.73
CA ASP A 93 17.10 17.10 -16.49
C ASP A 93 18.15 16.86 -17.61
N ARG A 94 17.96 15.82 -18.42
CA ARG A 94 18.88 15.49 -19.54
C ARG A 94 18.95 16.55 -20.63
N ARG A 95 17.99 17.48 -20.67
CA ARG A 95 17.92 18.58 -21.64
C ARG A 95 18.40 19.90 -21.04
N GLY A 96 18.84 19.93 -19.77
CA GLY A 96 19.30 21.14 -19.11
C GLY A 96 18.21 21.92 -18.39
N HIS A 97 16.97 21.45 -18.38
CA HIS A 97 15.88 22.18 -17.71
C HIS A 97 15.93 22.00 -16.20
N LEU A 98 15.71 23.08 -15.45
CA LEU A 98 15.68 23.03 -13.99
C LEU A 98 14.58 22.10 -13.47
N THR A 99 14.95 21.20 -12.56
CA THR A 99 14.05 20.26 -11.89
C THR A 99 14.00 20.43 -10.37
N TYR A 100 14.98 21.09 -9.78
CA TYR A 100 15.05 21.34 -8.35
C TYR A 100 16.05 22.46 -8.05
N MET A 101 15.77 23.28 -7.04
CA MET A 101 16.68 24.31 -6.56
C MET A 101 16.54 24.53 -5.06
N ASN A 102 17.66 24.63 -4.33
CA ASN A 102 17.65 24.89 -2.89
C ASN A 102 17.64 26.41 -2.58
N PRO A 103 17.27 26.82 -1.35
CA PRO A 103 17.18 28.24 -0.96
C PRO A 103 18.51 29.01 -1.07
N ALA A 104 19.65 28.34 -0.87
CA ALA A 104 20.96 28.96 -1.04
C ALA A 104 21.23 29.32 -2.50
N ALA A 105 20.80 28.50 -3.45
CA ALA A 105 20.86 28.81 -4.88
C ALA A 105 19.90 29.95 -5.22
N GLU A 106 18.68 29.96 -4.66
CA GLU A 106 17.73 31.08 -4.86
C GLU A 106 18.32 32.41 -4.41
N SER A 107 18.96 32.41 -3.24
CA SER A 107 19.62 33.60 -2.70
C SER A 107 20.82 34.04 -3.54
N ALA A 108 21.55 33.09 -4.13
CA ALA A 108 22.74 33.37 -4.94
C ALA A 108 22.40 33.84 -6.36
N LEU A 109 21.38 33.26 -6.98
CA LEU A 109 20.95 33.60 -8.34
C LEU A 109 19.95 34.76 -8.38
N GLY A 110 19.22 35.02 -7.29
CA GLY A 110 18.21 36.08 -7.21
C GLY A 110 16.86 35.69 -7.83
N TRP A 111 16.68 34.42 -8.20
CA TRP A 111 15.44 33.86 -8.72
C TRP A 111 14.98 32.69 -7.84
N SER A 112 13.67 32.54 -7.67
CA SER A 112 13.08 31.40 -6.97
C SER A 112 13.09 30.13 -7.83
N GLU A 113 13.04 28.96 -7.18
CA GLU A 113 12.86 27.66 -7.82
C GLU A 113 11.66 27.72 -8.76
N ALA A 114 10.52 28.22 -8.28
CA ALA A 114 9.27 28.28 -9.03
C ALA A 114 9.34 29.12 -10.30
N GLU A 115 10.17 30.17 -10.34
CA GLU A 115 10.36 31.02 -11.51
C GLU A 115 11.19 30.34 -12.60
N LEU A 116 12.16 29.51 -12.20
CA LEU A 116 13.07 28.82 -13.11
C LEU A 116 12.65 27.36 -13.38
N MET A 117 11.61 26.84 -12.73
CA MET A 117 11.19 25.45 -12.92
C MET A 117 10.90 25.15 -14.39
N GLY A 118 11.63 24.19 -14.95
CA GLY A 118 11.50 23.77 -16.35
C GLY A 118 12.15 24.70 -17.38
N THR A 119 12.86 25.76 -16.98
CA THR A 119 13.63 26.60 -17.89
C THR A 119 15.00 25.98 -18.18
N ASP A 120 15.51 26.15 -19.40
CA ASP A 120 16.88 25.73 -19.74
C ASP A 120 17.90 26.59 -18.97
N MET A 121 18.82 25.94 -18.27
CA MET A 121 19.84 26.61 -17.45
C MET A 121 21.16 26.83 -18.19
N HIS A 122 21.25 26.41 -19.46
CA HIS A 122 22.46 26.53 -20.28
C HIS A 122 22.38 27.62 -21.37
N GLU A 123 21.23 28.28 -21.53
CA GLU A 123 21.07 29.52 -22.32
C GLU A 123 21.32 30.77 -21.47
#